data_AF-A0A1T4JS62-F1
#
_entry.id   AF-A0A1T4JS62-F1
#
_cell.length_a   1.000
_cell.length_b   1.000
_cell.length_c   1.000
_cell.angle_alpha   90.00
_cell.angle_beta   90.00
_cell.angle_gamma   90.00
#
_symmetry.space_group_name_H-M   'P 1'
#
loop_
_entity.id
_entity.type
_entity.pdbx_description
1 polymer ?
#
loop_
_entity_poly.entity_id
_entity_poly.type
_entity_poly.pdbx_seq_one_letter_code
_entity_poly.pdbx_strand_id
1 'polypeptide(L)'
;MNHLQKLGLLALGTLLLGGCAANDLAVKRQTETETKVEHLFQIAGGIEARLNELSGRLATLEERDAQRTAVFKELSDGVRELKEVNQALQAKVQTAAVVATPKVEVVNPDPAPKGRDAGPPQGYVKAFGLYSTNNFSGAIQAFELFLKEQPASEYVPNAQYWIGECYYSVSDLPKALVAFQKVVDGWPRHLKASDALLKIGYSYAAQKQPDKAKASFERLIRSYPASPAAVKARERLMSSDQPASGRH
;
A
#
# COMPACT_ATOMS: atom_id res chain seq x y z
N MET A 1 100.09 -7.70 12.29
CA MET A 1 98.69 -8.20 12.16
C MET A 1 97.87 -7.58 13.29
N ASN A 2 96.76 -6.86 13.15
CA ASN A 2 96.03 -6.29 12.02
C ASN A 2 95.07 -5.22 12.58
N HIS A 3 95.45 -3.93 12.54
CA HIS A 3 94.50 -2.84 12.84
C HIS A 3 93.49 -2.64 11.70
N LEU A 4 93.88 -2.93 10.46
CA LEU A 4 92.96 -2.93 9.31
C LEU A 4 91.91 -4.06 9.36
N GLN A 5 92.21 -5.24 9.93
CA GLN A 5 91.18 -6.29 10.08
C GLN A 5 90.16 -5.95 11.17
N LYS A 6 90.54 -5.21 12.22
CA LYS A 6 89.61 -4.79 13.29
C LYS A 6 88.62 -3.72 12.81
N LEU A 7 89.05 -2.77 11.97
CA LEU A 7 88.12 -1.81 11.35
C LEU A 7 87.18 -2.46 10.33
N GLY A 8 87.66 -3.46 9.57
CA GLY A 8 86.83 -4.23 8.65
C GLY A 8 85.71 -5.01 9.35
N LEU A 9 85.98 -5.62 10.52
CA LEU A 9 84.97 -6.35 11.29
C LEU A 9 83.90 -5.44 11.93
N LEU A 10 84.28 -4.23 12.39
CA LEU A 10 83.31 -3.30 12.97
C LEU A 10 82.37 -2.70 11.91
N ALA A 11 82.89 -2.37 10.72
CA ALA A 11 82.07 -1.86 9.62
C ALA A 11 81.12 -2.93 9.05
N LEU A 12 81.54 -4.19 9.03
CA LEU A 12 80.68 -5.32 8.61
C LEU A 12 79.57 -5.60 9.64
N GLY A 13 79.84 -5.44 10.94
CA GLY A 13 78.86 -5.62 12.01
C GLY A 13 77.75 -4.57 12.02
N THR A 14 78.07 -3.31 11.70
CA THR A 14 77.05 -2.23 11.64
C THR A 14 76.16 -2.28 10.40
N LEU A 15 76.66 -2.81 9.28
CA LEU A 15 75.85 -3.02 8.06
C LEU A 15 74.85 -4.18 8.20
N LEU A 16 75.20 -5.22 8.97
CA LEU A 16 74.32 -6.37 9.21
C LEU A 16 73.18 -6.04 10.19
N LEU A 17 73.42 -5.22 11.20
CA LEU A 17 72.37 -4.83 12.17
C LEU A 17 71.34 -3.83 11.59
N GLY A 18 71.75 -2.95 10.67
CA GLY A 18 70.83 -2.02 9.98
C GLY A 18 69.95 -2.70 8.92
N GLY A 19 70.45 -3.77 8.29
CA GLY A 19 69.72 -4.53 7.27
C GLY A 19 68.51 -5.30 7.81
N CYS A 20 68.59 -5.87 9.02
CA CYS A 20 67.50 -6.65 9.61
C CYS A 20 66.28 -5.78 9.95
N ALA A 21 66.47 -4.60 10.55
CA ALA A 21 65.36 -3.70 10.90
C ALA A 21 64.67 -3.09 9.67
N ALA A 22 65.44 -2.77 8.62
CA ALA A 22 64.89 -2.28 7.36
C ALA A 22 64.13 -3.39 6.60
N ASN A 23 64.64 -4.62 6.64
CA ASN A 23 63.99 -5.77 6.03
C ASN A 23 62.69 -6.16 6.76
N ASP A 24 62.67 -6.14 8.10
CA ASP A 24 61.45 -6.37 8.89
C ASP A 24 60.37 -5.33 8.60
N LEU A 25 60.76 -4.04 8.47
CA LEU A 25 59.81 -2.98 8.12
C LEU A 25 59.30 -3.13 6.67
N ALA A 26 60.17 -3.55 5.74
CA ALA A 26 59.79 -3.81 4.35
C ALA A 26 58.83 -5.01 4.24
N VAL A 27 59.12 -6.11 4.93
CA VAL A 27 58.25 -7.31 5.01
C VAL A 27 56.91 -6.96 5.66
N LYS A 28 56.90 -6.14 6.72
CA LYS A 28 55.66 -5.68 7.36
C LYS A 28 54.82 -4.81 6.44
N ARG A 29 55.44 -3.91 5.67
CA ARG A 29 54.72 -3.10 4.66
C ARG A 29 54.20 -3.95 3.51
N GLN A 30 54.98 -4.94 3.08
CA GLN A 30 54.60 -5.87 2.02
C GLN A 30 53.39 -6.72 2.41
N THR A 31 53.41 -7.32 3.59
CA THR A 31 52.28 -8.09 4.13
C THR A 31 51.02 -7.22 4.34
N GLU A 32 51.18 -5.97 4.77
CA GLU A 32 50.08 -5.00 4.86
C GLU A 32 49.50 -4.67 3.48
N THR A 33 50.35 -4.49 2.45
CA THR A 33 49.88 -4.26 1.07
C THR A 33 49.19 -5.49 0.48
N GLU A 34 49.70 -6.69 0.72
CA GLU A 34 49.08 -7.95 0.29
C GLU A 34 47.69 -8.12 0.92
N THR A 35 47.57 -7.83 2.22
CA THR A 35 46.27 -7.87 2.92
C THR A 35 45.29 -6.84 2.35
N LYS A 36 45.77 -5.63 2.02
CA LYS A 36 44.93 -4.59 1.38
C LYS A 36 44.49 -5.01 -0.02
N VAL A 37 45.37 -5.61 -0.82
CA VAL A 37 45.05 -6.12 -2.16
C VAL A 37 44.01 -7.24 -2.06
N GLU A 38 44.20 -8.19 -1.15
CA GLU A 38 43.23 -9.27 -0.90
C GLU A 38 41.86 -8.69 -0.51
N HIS A 39 41.83 -7.72 0.41
CA HIS A 39 40.60 -7.04 0.80
C HIS A 39 39.92 -6.30 -0.37
N LEU A 40 40.70 -5.67 -1.26
CA LEU A 40 40.17 -5.04 -2.47
C LEU A 40 39.56 -6.07 -3.43
N PHE A 41 40.16 -7.25 -3.60
CA PHE A 41 39.59 -8.34 -4.39
C PHE A 41 38.28 -8.85 -3.79
N GLN A 42 38.21 -8.99 -2.46
CA GLN A 42 36.98 -9.38 -1.76
C GLN A 42 35.86 -8.35 -1.97
N ILE A 43 36.17 -7.05 -1.88
CA ILE A 43 35.20 -5.98 -2.16
C ILE A 43 34.76 -6.02 -3.63
N ALA A 44 35.70 -6.15 -4.58
CA ALA A 44 35.40 -6.18 -6.00
C ALA A 44 34.46 -7.34 -6.36
N GLY A 45 34.76 -8.56 -5.87
CA GLY A 45 33.87 -9.72 -6.03
C GLY A 45 32.50 -9.51 -5.38
N GLY A 46 32.45 -8.86 -4.21
CA GLY A 46 31.20 -8.49 -3.56
C GLY A 46 30.35 -7.48 -4.37
N ILE A 47 30.99 -6.54 -5.06
CA ILE A 47 30.33 -5.58 -5.95
C ILE A 47 29.78 -6.31 -7.19
N GLU A 48 30.57 -7.19 -7.81
CA GLU A 48 30.12 -7.98 -8.96
C GLU A 48 28.92 -8.87 -8.63
N ALA A 49 28.94 -9.54 -7.48
CA ALA A 49 27.81 -10.35 -7.02
C ALA A 49 26.53 -9.50 -6.86
N ARG A 50 26.64 -8.31 -6.27
CA ARG A 50 25.52 -7.38 -6.13
C ARG A 50 25.03 -6.83 -7.48
N LEU A 51 25.93 -6.56 -8.42
CA LEU A 51 25.56 -6.13 -9.77
C LEU A 51 24.77 -7.21 -10.51
N ASN A 52 25.19 -8.47 -10.39
CA ASN A 52 24.48 -9.60 -10.97
C ASN A 52 23.10 -9.79 -10.33
N GLU A 53 23.00 -9.67 -9.00
CA GLU A 53 21.72 -9.73 -8.29
C GLU A 53 20.78 -8.59 -8.71
N LEU A 54 21.27 -7.35 -8.77
CA LEU A 54 20.49 -6.20 -9.20
C LEU A 54 20.02 -6.34 -10.65
N SER A 55 20.89 -6.82 -11.54
CA SER A 55 20.56 -7.09 -12.94
C SER A 55 19.46 -8.16 -13.07
N GLY A 56 19.55 -9.23 -12.28
CA GLY A 56 18.52 -10.27 -12.22
C GLY A 56 17.19 -9.72 -11.71
N ARG A 57 17.20 -8.90 -10.65
CA ARG A 57 16.00 -8.22 -10.14
C ARG A 57 15.39 -7.28 -11.18
N LEU A 58 16.21 -6.55 -11.93
CA LEU A 58 15.75 -5.66 -13.00
C LEU A 58 15.00 -6.47 -14.07
N ALA A 59 15.57 -7.58 -14.54
CA ALA A 59 14.93 -8.45 -15.54
C ALA A 59 13.58 -8.99 -15.04
N THR A 60 13.49 -9.42 -13.78
CA THR A 60 12.21 -9.88 -13.21
C THR A 60 11.17 -8.75 -13.07
N LEU A 61 11.61 -7.50 -12.84
CA LEU A 61 10.71 -6.35 -12.79
C LEU A 61 10.18 -6.00 -14.18
N GLU A 62 11.05 -6.02 -15.19
CA GLU A 62 10.68 -5.79 -16.59
C GLU A 62 9.68 -6.84 -17.08
N GLU A 63 9.88 -8.12 -16.77
CA GLU A 63 8.94 -9.19 -17.10
C GLU A 63 7.57 -8.99 -16.41
N ARG A 64 7.59 -8.64 -15.12
CA ARG A 64 6.35 -8.34 -14.38
C ARG A 64 5.62 -7.12 -14.95
N ASP A 65 6.34 -6.11 -15.40
CA ASP A 65 5.74 -4.91 -16.00
C ASP A 65 5.11 -5.22 -17.37
N ALA A 66 5.79 -6.03 -18.18
CA ALA A 66 5.25 -6.56 -19.44
C ALA A 66 3.97 -7.38 -19.19
N GLN A 67 3.98 -8.28 -18.20
CA GLN A 67 2.81 -9.07 -17.82
C GLN A 67 1.64 -8.20 -17.34
N ARG A 68 1.91 -7.18 -16.52
CA ARG A 68 0.88 -6.24 -16.06
C ARG A 68 0.28 -5.44 -17.22
N THR A 69 1.12 -5.00 -18.15
CA THR A 69 0.68 -4.27 -19.34
C THR A 69 -0.22 -5.14 -20.22
N ALA A 70 0.12 -6.42 -20.40
CA ALA A 70 -0.72 -7.37 -21.13
C ALA A 70 -2.08 -7.58 -20.46
N VAL A 71 -2.11 -7.83 -19.15
CA VAL A 71 -3.35 -8.00 -18.38
C VAL A 71 -4.21 -6.73 -18.42
N PHE A 72 -3.59 -5.56 -18.32
CA PHE A 72 -4.31 -4.28 -18.41
C PHE A 72 -4.96 -4.09 -19.79
N LYS A 73 -4.26 -4.47 -20.86
CA LYS A 73 -4.80 -4.42 -22.22
C LYS A 73 -6.00 -5.36 -22.36
N GLU A 74 -5.88 -6.61 -21.92
CA GLU A 74 -6.98 -7.59 -21.95
C GLU A 74 -8.21 -7.10 -21.17
N LEU A 75 -7.99 -6.54 -19.98
CA LEU A 75 -9.06 -5.95 -19.17
C LEU A 75 -9.72 -4.76 -19.89
N SER A 76 -8.92 -3.88 -20.49
CA SER A 76 -9.41 -2.73 -21.25
C SER A 76 -10.24 -3.15 -22.46
N ASP A 77 -9.80 -4.19 -23.18
CA ASP A 77 -10.53 -4.74 -24.32
C ASP A 77 -11.86 -5.37 -23.87
N GLY A 78 -11.87 -6.14 -22.78
CA GLY A 78 -13.08 -6.70 -22.19
C GLY A 78 -14.08 -5.63 -21.71
N VAL A 79 -13.59 -4.52 -21.13
CA VAL A 79 -14.45 -3.39 -20.76
C VAL A 79 -15.10 -2.75 -21.99
N ARG A 80 -14.36 -2.64 -23.11
CA ARG A 80 -14.91 -2.11 -24.37
C ARG A 80 -16.00 -3.03 -24.92
N GLU A 81 -15.77 -4.34 -24.94
CA GLU A 81 -16.76 -5.33 -25.39
C GLU A 81 -18.02 -5.30 -24.51
N LEU A 82 -17.86 -5.29 -23.19
CA LEU A 82 -19.00 -5.19 -22.25
C LEU A 82 -19.82 -3.91 -22.47
N LYS A 83 -19.14 -2.79 -22.77
CA LYS A 83 -19.82 -1.53 -23.08
C LYS A 83 -20.64 -1.64 -24.38
N GLU A 84 -20.08 -2.24 -25.42
CA GLU A 84 -20.77 -2.47 -26.70
C GLU A 84 -21.99 -3.40 -26.51
N VAL A 85 -21.84 -4.49 -25.76
CA VAL A 85 -22.93 -5.42 -25.43
C VAL A 85 -24.04 -4.72 -24.63
N ASN A 86 -23.68 -3.91 -23.62
CA ASN A 86 -24.66 -3.18 -22.82
C ASN A 86 -25.43 -2.15 -23.66
N GLN A 87 -24.76 -1.42 -24.55
CA GLN A 87 -25.42 -0.50 -25.47
C GLN A 87 -26.39 -1.24 -26.42
N ALA A 88 -25.99 -2.39 -26.96
CA ALA A 88 -26.86 -3.21 -27.80
C ALA A 88 -28.07 -3.77 -27.04
N LEU A 89 -27.88 -4.19 -25.79
CA LEU A 89 -28.97 -4.62 -24.90
C LEU A 89 -29.93 -3.47 -24.60
N GLN A 90 -29.42 -2.28 -24.26
CA GLN A 90 -30.24 -1.11 -24.00
C GLN A 90 -31.08 -0.70 -25.23
N ALA A 91 -30.49 -0.75 -26.43
CA ALA A 91 -31.22 -0.49 -27.67
C ALA A 91 -32.34 -1.53 -27.91
N LYS A 92 -32.10 -2.81 -27.62
CA LYS A 92 -33.11 -3.88 -27.70
C LYS A 92 -34.21 -3.76 -26.65
N VAL A 93 -33.87 -3.33 -25.43
CA VAL A 93 -34.84 -3.10 -24.36
C VAL A 93 -35.73 -1.89 -24.68
N GLN A 94 -35.16 -0.83 -25.25
CA GLN A 94 -35.92 0.35 -25.68
C GLN A 94 -36.89 0.05 -26.83
N THR A 95 -36.54 -0.83 -27.77
CA THR A 95 -37.47 -1.24 -28.83
C THR A 95 -38.54 -2.22 -28.36
N ALA A 96 -38.24 -3.08 -27.37
CA ALA A 96 -39.22 -3.99 -26.78
C ALA A 96 -40.24 -3.28 -25.85
N ALA A 97 -39.84 -2.19 -25.19
CA ALA A 97 -40.70 -1.42 -24.28
C ALA A 97 -41.82 -0.64 -25.00
N VAL A 98 -41.77 -0.48 -26.33
CA VAL A 98 -42.79 0.26 -27.11
C VAL A 98 -44.01 -0.61 -27.45
N VAL A 99 -43.97 -1.94 -27.27
CA VAL A 99 -45.00 -2.87 -27.80
C VAL A 99 -45.87 -3.55 -26.72
N ALA A 100 -45.59 -3.40 -25.42
CA ALA A 100 -46.40 -4.04 -24.39
C ALA A 100 -46.84 -3.06 -23.29
N THR A 101 -48.06 -2.55 -23.41
CA THR A 101 -48.85 -2.16 -22.24
C THR A 101 -50.09 -3.06 -22.16
N PRO A 102 -50.27 -3.73 -21.02
CA PRO A 102 -51.55 -3.63 -20.34
C PRO A 102 -51.32 -3.07 -18.94
N LYS A 103 -52.02 -1.98 -18.65
CA LYS A 103 -52.08 -1.32 -17.36
C LYS A 103 -52.84 -2.23 -16.39
N VAL A 104 -52.14 -2.92 -15.51
CA VAL A 104 -52.71 -3.50 -14.29
C VAL A 104 -52.44 -2.51 -13.16
N GLU A 105 -53.50 -1.87 -12.70
CA GLU A 105 -53.50 -0.98 -11.55
C GLU A 105 -53.49 -1.83 -10.28
N VAL A 106 -52.29 -2.05 -9.71
CA VAL A 106 -52.13 -2.60 -8.36
C VAL A 106 -52.11 -1.43 -7.39
N VAL A 107 -53.14 -1.38 -6.55
CA VAL A 107 -53.27 -0.47 -5.42
C VAL A 107 -52.13 -0.76 -4.42
N ASN A 108 -51.33 0.29 -4.19
CA ASN A 108 -50.13 0.43 -3.35
C ASN A 108 -48.82 -0.22 -3.81
N PRO A 109 -47.81 0.65 -4.03
CA PRO A 109 -46.49 0.43 -3.46
C PRO A 109 -45.99 1.66 -2.69
N ASP A 110 -45.26 1.41 -1.59
CA ASP A 110 -44.30 2.35 -1.01
C ASP A 110 -43.47 3.03 -2.11
N PRO A 111 -43.05 4.31 -1.94
CA PRO A 111 -42.31 5.00 -2.97
C PRO A 111 -41.00 4.28 -3.26
N ALA A 112 -40.94 3.63 -4.42
CA ALA A 112 -39.72 3.09 -4.99
C ALA A 112 -38.65 4.19 -5.06
N PRO A 113 -37.37 3.90 -4.74
CA PRO A 113 -36.32 4.91 -4.79
C PRO A 113 -36.08 5.28 -6.25
N LYS A 114 -36.48 6.50 -6.62
CA LYS A 114 -36.08 7.15 -7.87
C LYS A 114 -34.57 7.40 -7.80
N GLY A 115 -33.76 6.69 -8.58
CA GLY A 115 -32.32 6.95 -8.61
C GLY A 115 -31.43 5.95 -9.35
N ARG A 116 -31.87 4.72 -9.60
CA ARG A 116 -30.98 3.65 -10.11
C ARG A 116 -30.34 3.87 -11.48
N ASP A 117 -30.75 4.91 -12.24
CA ASP A 117 -30.32 5.09 -13.64
C ASP A 117 -29.47 6.34 -13.90
N ALA A 118 -29.26 7.22 -12.90
CA ALA A 118 -28.32 8.33 -13.02
C ALA A 118 -27.03 7.96 -12.29
N GLY A 119 -25.89 8.00 -12.98
CA GLY A 119 -24.58 7.76 -12.36
C GLY A 119 -24.30 8.70 -11.17
N PRO A 120 -23.14 8.54 -10.50
CA PRO A 120 -22.86 9.32 -9.30
C PRO A 120 -23.00 10.83 -9.55
N PRO A 121 -23.62 11.59 -8.64
CA PRO A 121 -23.80 13.02 -8.82
C PRO A 121 -22.48 13.74 -9.10
N GLN A 122 -22.51 14.77 -9.95
CA GLN A 122 -21.30 15.46 -10.38
C GLN A 122 -20.46 16.01 -9.22
N GLY A 123 -21.10 16.51 -8.15
CA GLY A 123 -20.41 16.95 -6.93
C GLY A 123 -19.62 15.83 -6.24
N TYR A 124 -20.20 14.62 -6.18
CA TYR A 124 -19.52 13.43 -5.67
C TYR A 124 -18.35 13.01 -6.57
N VAL A 125 -18.54 12.97 -7.89
CA VAL A 125 -17.48 12.60 -8.85
C VAL A 125 -16.29 13.56 -8.75
N LYS A 126 -16.56 14.87 -8.66
CA LYS A 126 -15.53 15.90 -8.48
C LYS A 126 -14.74 15.68 -7.19
N ALA A 127 -15.43 15.47 -6.07
CA ALA A 127 -14.80 15.20 -4.78
C ALA A 127 -13.93 13.94 -4.81
N PHE A 128 -14.42 12.87 -5.44
CA PHE A 128 -13.68 11.64 -5.62
C PHE A 128 -12.44 11.80 -6.53
N GLY A 129 -12.51 12.64 -7.56
CA GLY A 129 -11.35 13.00 -8.38
C GLY A 129 -10.24 13.69 -7.58
N LEU A 130 -10.60 14.57 -6.65
CA LEU A 130 -9.64 15.20 -5.73
C LEU A 130 -9.01 14.18 -4.78
N TYR A 131 -9.82 13.25 -4.25
CA TYR A 131 -9.29 12.15 -3.42
C TYR A 131 -8.29 11.29 -4.21
N SER A 132 -8.62 10.95 -5.47
CA SER A 132 -7.79 10.10 -6.33
C SER A 132 -6.45 10.74 -6.70
N THR A 133 -6.34 12.07 -6.64
CA THR A 133 -5.09 12.82 -6.85
C THR A 133 -4.38 13.16 -5.53
N ASN A 134 -4.76 12.51 -4.42
CA ASN A 134 -4.25 12.74 -3.06
C ASN A 134 -4.47 14.16 -2.53
N ASN A 135 -5.31 14.97 -3.16
CA ASN A 135 -5.72 16.26 -2.64
C ASN A 135 -6.80 16.07 -1.57
N PHE A 136 -6.41 15.54 -0.41
CA PHE A 136 -7.34 15.18 0.65
C PHE A 136 -8.08 16.39 1.26
N SER A 137 -7.42 17.54 1.41
CA SER A 137 -8.05 18.75 1.93
C SER A 137 -9.11 19.31 0.96
N GLY A 138 -8.84 19.30 -0.34
CA GLY A 138 -9.81 19.65 -1.37
C GLY A 138 -10.95 18.63 -1.47
N ALA A 139 -10.63 17.33 -1.35
CA ALA A 139 -11.63 16.27 -1.38
C ALA A 139 -12.61 16.37 -0.21
N ILE A 140 -12.12 16.63 1.02
CA ILE A 140 -12.97 16.84 2.20
C ILE A 140 -13.95 17.98 1.94
N GLN A 141 -13.46 19.15 1.52
CA GLN A 141 -14.32 20.31 1.25
C GLN A 141 -15.37 20.01 0.17
N ALA A 142 -14.99 19.29 -0.89
CA ALA A 142 -15.90 18.92 -1.97
C ALA A 142 -16.94 17.88 -1.53
N PHE A 143 -16.57 16.89 -0.71
CA PHE A 143 -17.52 15.94 -0.14
C PHE A 143 -18.47 16.61 0.85
N GLU A 144 -17.98 17.49 1.71
CA GLU A 144 -18.81 18.27 2.65
C GLU A 144 -19.82 19.16 1.91
N LEU A 145 -19.38 19.80 0.82
CA LEU A 145 -20.28 20.56 -0.05
C LEU A 145 -21.35 19.66 -0.67
N PHE A 146 -20.96 18.50 -1.20
CA PHE A 146 -21.90 17.53 -1.74
C PHE A 146 -22.93 17.07 -0.70
N LEU A 147 -22.51 16.79 0.54
CA LEU A 147 -23.40 16.41 1.63
C LEU A 147 -24.41 17.51 1.97
N LYS A 148 -24.02 18.78 1.85
CA LYS A 148 -24.89 19.95 2.08
C LYS A 148 -25.87 20.17 0.94
N GLU A 149 -25.41 20.05 -0.30
CA GLU A 149 -26.20 20.34 -1.51
C GLU A 149 -27.17 19.20 -1.86
N GLN A 150 -26.79 17.95 -1.57
CA GLN A 150 -27.56 16.76 -1.96
C GLN A 150 -27.76 15.77 -0.79
N PRO A 151 -28.38 16.21 0.33
CA PRO A 151 -28.55 15.39 1.52
C PRO A 151 -29.46 14.16 1.33
N ALA A 152 -30.28 14.15 0.27
CA ALA A 152 -31.14 13.02 -0.08
C ALA A 152 -30.49 12.02 -1.06
N SER A 153 -29.25 12.26 -1.49
CA SER A 153 -28.57 11.38 -2.44
C SER A 153 -28.22 10.02 -1.81
N GLU A 154 -28.36 8.94 -2.58
CA GLU A 154 -27.89 7.60 -2.17
C GLU A 154 -26.36 7.53 -1.97
N TYR A 155 -25.61 8.52 -2.49
CA TYR A 155 -24.17 8.61 -2.32
C TYR A 155 -23.74 9.31 -1.02
N VAL A 156 -24.68 9.83 -0.23
CA VAL A 156 -24.38 10.46 1.07
C VAL A 156 -23.55 9.56 2.01
N PRO A 157 -23.89 8.26 2.22
CA PRO A 157 -23.08 7.39 3.07
C PRO A 157 -21.68 7.15 2.48
N ASN A 158 -21.57 7.10 1.14
CA ASN A 158 -20.30 6.95 0.45
C ASN A 158 -19.43 8.20 0.62
N ALA A 159 -19.98 9.40 0.45
CA ALA A 159 -19.26 10.65 0.66
C ALA A 159 -18.77 10.79 2.10
N GLN A 160 -19.62 10.47 3.08
CA GLN A 160 -19.24 10.51 4.50
C GLN A 160 -18.13 9.49 4.83
N TYR A 161 -18.13 8.32 4.20
CA TYR A 161 -17.04 7.34 4.29
C TYR A 161 -15.74 7.89 3.70
N TRP A 162 -15.78 8.51 2.51
CA TRP A 162 -14.60 9.08 1.88
C TRP A 162 -14.00 10.26 2.64
N ILE A 163 -14.80 11.06 3.34
CA ILE A 163 -14.30 12.07 4.29
C ILE A 163 -13.45 11.39 5.37
N GLY A 164 -13.91 10.26 5.92
CA GLY A 164 -13.15 9.47 6.87
C GLY A 164 -11.83 8.95 6.28
N GLU A 165 -11.86 8.43 5.06
CA GLU A 165 -10.66 7.97 4.35
C GLU A 165 -9.66 9.12 4.13
N CYS A 166 -10.13 10.32 3.77
CA CYS A 166 -9.27 11.49 3.63
C CYS A 166 -8.55 11.83 4.94
N TYR A 167 -9.28 11.88 6.05
CA TYR A 167 -8.68 12.13 7.36
C TYR A 167 -7.72 11.02 7.78
N TYR A 168 -8.07 9.76 7.50
CA TYR A 168 -7.20 8.62 7.76
C TYR A 168 -5.89 8.72 6.97
N SER A 169 -5.96 9.08 5.69
CA SER A 169 -4.78 9.22 4.82
C SER A 169 -3.81 10.31 5.28
N VAL A 170 -4.32 11.38 5.90
CA VAL A 170 -3.48 12.44 6.51
C VAL A 170 -3.14 12.17 7.97
N SER A 171 -3.43 10.97 8.49
CA SER A 171 -3.20 10.56 9.88
C SER A 171 -3.94 11.41 10.94
N ASP A 172 -5.00 12.14 10.56
CA ASP A 172 -5.92 12.79 11.50
C ASP A 172 -6.94 11.75 11.99
N LEU A 173 -6.44 10.78 12.75
CA LEU A 173 -7.19 9.63 13.23
C LEU A 173 -8.41 10.01 14.10
N PRO A 174 -8.37 11.05 14.95
CA PRO A 174 -9.56 11.52 15.67
C PRO A 174 -10.69 11.95 14.74
N LYS A 175 -10.40 12.75 13.70
CA LYS A 175 -11.45 13.15 12.74
C LYS A 175 -11.90 11.99 11.86
N ALA A 176 -10.99 11.10 11.48
CA ALA A 176 -11.32 9.89 10.75
C ALA A 176 -12.35 9.03 11.52
N LEU A 177 -12.10 8.81 12.82
CA LEU A 177 -13.03 8.10 13.70
C LEU A 177 -14.42 8.74 13.71
N VAL A 178 -14.49 10.06 13.90
CA VAL A 178 -15.78 10.79 13.90
C VAL A 178 -16.50 10.61 12.57
N ALA A 179 -15.79 10.73 11.45
CA ALA A 179 -16.38 10.58 10.12
C ALA A 179 -16.89 9.15 9.85
N PHE A 180 -16.12 8.11 10.20
CA PHE A 180 -16.56 6.73 10.06
C PHE A 180 -17.70 6.39 11.02
N GLN A 181 -17.70 6.92 12.24
CA GLN A 181 -18.75 6.70 13.23
C GLN A 181 -20.09 7.25 12.74
N LYS A 182 -20.10 8.43 12.10
CA LYS A 182 -21.29 8.96 11.40
C LYS A 182 -21.86 7.99 10.37
N VAL A 183 -21.00 7.24 9.64
CA VAL A 183 -21.47 6.25 8.67
C VAL A 183 -22.17 5.08 9.36
N VAL A 184 -21.53 4.54 10.41
CA VAL A 184 -22.06 3.39 11.16
C VAL A 184 -23.38 3.72 11.85
N ASP A 185 -23.50 4.92 12.41
CA ASP A 185 -24.70 5.32 13.16
C ASP A 185 -25.82 5.81 12.24
N GLY A 186 -25.49 6.57 11.19
CA GLY A 186 -26.47 7.14 10.26
C GLY A 186 -27.01 6.14 9.25
N TRP A 187 -26.18 5.21 8.78
CA TRP A 187 -26.56 4.26 7.71
C TRP A 187 -26.14 2.83 8.02
N PRO A 188 -26.56 2.23 9.15
CA PRO A 188 -26.10 0.92 9.61
C PRO A 188 -26.39 -0.23 8.64
N ARG A 189 -27.36 -0.08 7.73
CA ARG A 189 -27.71 -1.08 6.70
C ARG A 189 -27.02 -0.86 5.35
N HIS A 190 -26.30 0.25 5.17
CA HIS A 190 -25.61 0.55 3.93
C HIS A 190 -24.31 -0.24 3.80
N LEU A 191 -23.90 -0.57 2.58
CA LEU A 191 -22.70 -1.38 2.31
C LEU A 191 -21.43 -0.81 2.96
N LYS A 192 -21.32 0.54 3.04
CA LYS A 192 -20.21 1.23 3.71
C LYS A 192 -20.21 1.22 5.23
N ALA A 193 -21.27 0.78 5.91
CA ALA A 193 -21.25 0.70 7.37
C ALA A 193 -20.23 -0.34 7.87
N SER A 194 -20.16 -1.51 7.21
CA SER A 194 -19.19 -2.55 7.55
C SER A 194 -17.74 -2.11 7.28
N ASP A 195 -17.49 -1.45 6.14
CA ASP A 195 -16.19 -0.87 5.80
C ASP A 195 -15.78 0.25 6.77
N ALA A 196 -16.72 1.13 7.14
CA ALA A 196 -16.48 2.20 8.11
C ALA A 196 -16.11 1.63 9.48
N LEU A 197 -16.81 0.58 9.94
CA LEU A 197 -16.51 -0.06 11.21
C LEU A 197 -15.14 -0.78 11.21
N LEU A 198 -14.73 -1.32 10.06
CA LEU A 198 -13.37 -1.85 9.89
C LEU A 198 -12.33 -0.73 10.03
N LYS A 199 -12.58 0.41 9.38
CA LYS A 199 -11.71 1.59 9.44
C LYS A 199 -11.64 2.21 10.84
N ILE A 200 -12.72 2.15 11.62
CA ILE A 200 -12.69 2.51 13.06
C ILE A 200 -11.70 1.62 13.81
N GLY A 201 -11.76 0.30 13.61
CA GLY A 201 -10.80 -0.63 14.22
C GLY A 201 -9.36 -0.34 13.83
N TYR A 202 -9.09 -0.10 12.54
CA TYR A 202 -7.75 0.31 12.08
C TYR A 202 -7.31 1.66 12.64
N SER A 203 -8.21 2.63 12.75
CA SER A 203 -7.91 3.95 13.32
C SER A 203 -7.54 3.86 14.80
N TYR A 204 -8.19 2.99 15.57
CA TYR A 204 -7.79 2.73 16.96
C TYR A 204 -6.45 1.99 17.06
N ALA A 205 -6.20 1.03 16.17
CA ALA A 205 -4.93 0.31 16.13
C ALA A 205 -3.77 1.27 15.81
N ALA A 206 -3.96 2.17 14.83
CA ALA A 206 -2.99 3.20 14.47
C ALA A 206 -2.76 4.22 15.61
N GLN A 207 -3.77 4.49 16.44
CA GLN A 207 -3.63 5.28 17.68
C GLN A 207 -3.00 4.52 18.85
N LYS A 208 -2.50 3.30 18.64
CA LYS A 208 -1.96 2.44 19.71
C LYS A 208 -2.97 2.17 20.84
N GLN A 209 -4.26 2.07 20.49
CA GLN A 209 -5.35 1.71 21.40
C GLN A 209 -5.87 0.30 21.04
N PRO A 210 -5.12 -0.77 21.36
CA PRO A 210 -5.41 -2.13 20.92
C PRO A 210 -6.75 -2.65 21.44
N ASP A 211 -7.13 -2.32 22.67
CA ASP A 211 -8.40 -2.77 23.25
C ASP A 211 -9.60 -2.22 22.49
N LYS A 212 -9.56 -0.94 22.11
CA LYS A 212 -10.62 -0.31 21.30
C LYS A 212 -10.64 -0.84 19.88
N ALA A 213 -9.46 -1.13 19.31
CA ALA A 213 -9.36 -1.77 18.00
C ALA A 213 -10.01 -3.15 18.02
N LYS A 214 -9.66 -3.99 19.01
CA LYS A 214 -10.23 -5.33 19.22
C LYS A 214 -11.74 -5.26 19.38
N ALA A 215 -12.24 -4.41 20.27
CA ALA A 215 -13.69 -4.23 20.46
C ALA A 215 -14.42 -3.82 19.17
N SER A 216 -13.79 -2.99 18.33
CA SER A 216 -14.36 -2.57 17.05
C SER A 216 -14.41 -3.71 16.02
N PHE A 217 -13.34 -4.50 15.91
CA PHE A 217 -13.30 -5.67 15.03
C PHE A 217 -14.29 -6.75 15.46
N GLU A 218 -14.41 -7.01 16.77
CA GLU A 218 -15.40 -7.94 17.31
C GLU A 218 -16.83 -7.45 17.05
N ARG A 219 -17.10 -6.15 17.22
CA ARG A 219 -18.41 -5.56 16.87
C ARG A 219 -18.71 -5.74 15.39
N LEU A 220 -17.72 -5.57 14.51
CA LEU A 220 -17.87 -5.77 13.07
C LEU A 220 -18.24 -7.21 12.74
N ILE A 221 -17.57 -8.19 13.34
CA ILE A 221 -17.87 -9.60 13.13
C ILE A 221 -19.28 -9.95 13.61
N ARG A 222 -19.71 -9.41 14.76
CA ARG A 222 -21.07 -9.64 15.28
C ARG A 222 -22.15 -8.96 14.45
N SER A 223 -21.92 -7.72 14.00
CA SER A 223 -22.94 -6.90 13.35
C SER A 223 -23.05 -7.16 11.85
N TYR A 224 -21.95 -7.56 11.20
CA TYR A 224 -21.87 -7.77 9.75
C TYR A 224 -21.12 -9.07 9.39
N PRO A 225 -21.53 -10.24 9.91
CA PRO A 225 -20.74 -11.48 9.86
C PRO A 225 -20.40 -11.97 8.44
N ALA A 226 -21.26 -11.66 7.46
CA ALA A 226 -21.11 -12.06 6.05
C ALA A 226 -20.36 -11.01 5.19
N SER A 227 -19.98 -9.86 5.76
CA SER A 227 -19.28 -8.82 5.02
C SER A 227 -17.81 -9.19 4.74
N PRO A 228 -17.23 -8.75 3.61
CA PRO A 228 -15.78 -8.84 3.40
C PRO A 228 -14.96 -8.14 4.50
N ALA A 229 -15.51 -7.07 5.06
CA ALA A 229 -14.91 -6.37 6.19
C ALA A 229 -14.79 -7.27 7.44
N ALA A 230 -15.78 -8.13 7.73
CA ALA A 230 -15.72 -9.07 8.84
C ALA A 230 -14.66 -10.16 8.64
N VAL A 231 -14.37 -10.57 7.39
CA VAL A 231 -13.25 -11.47 7.08
C VAL A 231 -11.92 -10.82 7.49
N LYS A 232 -11.68 -9.58 7.03
CA LYS A 232 -10.48 -8.81 7.39
C LYS A 232 -10.34 -8.57 8.89
N ALA A 233 -11.46 -8.36 9.58
CA ALA A 233 -11.49 -8.20 11.03
C ALA A 233 -11.04 -9.47 11.75
N ARG A 234 -11.48 -10.65 11.31
CA ARG A 234 -11.03 -11.94 11.86
C ARG A 234 -9.53 -12.14 11.68
N GLU A 235 -9.02 -11.91 10.48
CA GLU A 235 -7.57 -11.99 10.18
C GLU A 235 -6.76 -11.05 11.10
N ARG A 236 -7.27 -9.84 11.34
CA ARG A 236 -6.59 -8.85 12.16
C ARG A 236 -6.53 -9.22 13.64
N LEU A 237 -7.58 -9.86 14.17
CA LEU A 237 -7.63 -10.35 15.55
C LEU A 237 -6.71 -11.57 15.74
N MET A 238 -6.68 -12.49 14.77
CA MET A 238 -5.80 -13.66 14.84
C MET A 238 -4.31 -13.27 14.84
N SER A 239 -3.94 -12.28 14.02
CA SER A 239 -2.57 -11.76 13.97
C SER A 239 -2.15 -10.94 15.19
N SER A 240 -3.10 -10.34 15.94
CA SER A 240 -2.78 -9.63 17.19
C SER A 240 -2.64 -10.55 18.40
N ASP A 241 -3.31 -11.71 18.38
CA ASP A 241 -3.33 -12.66 19.49
C ASP A 241 -2.20 -13.71 19.39
N GLN A 242 -1.39 -13.72 18.32
CA GLN A 242 -0.19 -14.57 18.26
C GLN A 242 0.86 -14.04 19.25
N PRO A 243 1.27 -14.83 20.26
CA PRO A 243 2.47 -14.50 21.02
C PRO A 243 3.64 -14.43 20.05
N ALA A 244 4.61 -13.55 20.31
CA ALA A 244 5.85 -13.45 19.56
C ALA A 244 6.66 -14.76 19.67
N SER A 245 6.21 -15.81 18.99
CA SER A 245 6.86 -17.10 18.88
C SER A 245 7.94 -16.97 17.82
N GLY A 246 9.20 -16.91 18.26
CA GLY A 246 10.35 -17.00 17.37
C GLY A 246 11.31 -15.82 17.43
N ARG A 247 11.81 -15.47 18.63
CA ARG A 247 13.20 -15.02 18.77
C ARG A 247 13.90 -16.04 19.67
N HIS A 248 14.38 -17.10 19.05
CA HIS A 248 15.42 -17.97 19.58
C HIS A 248 16.65 -17.81 18.69
#